data_AF-A0A1M4VDL1-F1
#
_entry.id   AF-A0A1M4VDL1-F1
#
_cell.length_a   1.000
_cell.length_b   1.000
_cell.length_c   1.000
_cell.angle_alpha   90.00
_cell.angle_beta   90.00
_cell.angle_gamma   90.00
#
_symmetry.space_group_name_H-M   'P 1'
#
loop_
_entity.id
_entity.type
_entity.pdbx_description
1 polymer ?
#
loop_
_entity_poly.entity_id
_entity_poly.type
_entity_poly.pdbx_seq_one_letter_code
_entity_poly.pdbx_strand_id
1 'polypeptide(L)'
;MKETLAPKDIIKSGLCIGCGSCVAQNKALEARMEFDPYGQLKPKGSRQFLQTPSSQFTLTCPFSPAAKNENELAAERYPAAPHTDGYIGRFTQSYIGYVATGGFRMQGSSGGMVSWVAAELMRRGLIDGVAHVVPADPEKDGRFFKFRISRSLEAINQGAQSRYYPIDMSEILEEIRQVPGRYAIVGIPCFIKAVHLLRREDPVLQERIVYTLGLFCGHMKSARFVESFAWQMDVPIEDVTQVAYRTKHPERPANWYNARLTLKDGSSVNKDWWHLADGDWGAGYFMNPACNFCDDVVGETADISFGDAWIEPYASDSGGNNVVVIRHALVQQMIEEGIAHGDLHLTPVDAATVVQTQAAGFRQRREGMAYRLSWGNKGVQPIKRLPPDALTPTRNRKLIYRMRYWISEGSHRFFHLARKTGKPNIYIKWARMAAAMYHALAYQRGKLGKLVQKLKLTDA
;
A
#
# COMPACT_ATOMS: atom_id res chain seq x y z
N MET A 1 20.23 22.78 13.92
CA MET A 1 18.86 22.37 14.33
C MET A 1 18.18 21.79 13.10
N LYS A 2 17.55 20.60 13.19
CA LYS A 2 16.75 20.09 12.05
C LYS A 2 15.58 21.06 11.85
N GLU A 3 15.35 21.48 10.61
CA GLU A 3 14.26 22.39 10.25
C GLU A 3 12.92 21.76 10.64
N THR A 4 12.13 22.46 11.46
CA THR A 4 10.78 22.02 11.81
C THR A 4 9.87 22.17 10.60
N LEU A 5 8.94 21.23 10.41
CA LEU A 5 8.02 21.19 9.28
C LEU A 5 6.57 21.40 9.71
N ALA A 6 5.76 21.88 8.77
CA ALA A 6 4.30 21.92 8.88
C ALA A 6 3.65 20.93 7.86
N PRO A 7 2.38 20.53 8.07
CA PRO A 7 1.65 19.69 7.12
C PRO A 7 1.67 20.20 5.67
N LYS A 8 1.58 21.52 5.46
CA LYS A 8 1.60 22.13 4.13
C LYS A 8 2.92 21.92 3.38
N ASP A 9 4.05 21.82 4.08
CA ASP A 9 5.36 21.61 3.45
C ASP A 9 5.44 20.21 2.83
N ILE A 10 4.97 19.20 3.58
CA ILE A 10 4.89 17.81 3.11
C ILE A 10 3.88 17.66 1.97
N ILE A 11 2.74 18.37 2.03
CA ILE A 11 1.74 18.37 0.94
C ILE A 11 2.32 18.98 -0.34
N LYS A 12 2.89 20.19 -0.25
CA LYS A 12 3.46 20.90 -1.40
C LYS A 12 4.63 20.16 -2.05
N SER A 13 5.38 19.39 -1.27
CA SER A 13 6.51 18.60 -1.74
C SER A 13 6.09 17.25 -2.35
N GLY A 14 4.78 16.96 -2.42
CA GLY A 14 4.27 15.68 -2.94
C GLY A 14 4.53 14.48 -2.03
N LEU A 15 4.88 14.70 -0.76
CA LEU A 15 5.27 13.66 0.20
C LEU A 15 4.12 13.23 1.11
N CYS A 16 2.98 13.92 1.07
CA CYS A 16 1.81 13.55 1.88
C CYS A 16 1.13 12.30 1.31
N ILE A 17 1.38 11.16 1.95
CA ILE A 17 0.69 9.91 1.63
C ILE A 17 -0.79 9.92 2.02
N GLY A 18 -1.19 10.73 3.00
CA GLY A 18 -2.59 10.80 3.46
C GLY A 18 -2.93 9.87 4.62
N CYS A 19 -1.95 9.47 5.45
CA CYS A 19 -2.16 8.51 6.54
C CYS A 19 -3.03 9.01 7.71
N GLY A 20 -3.30 10.32 7.81
CA GLY A 20 -4.10 10.90 8.89
C GLY A 20 -3.37 11.10 10.23
N SER A 21 -2.10 10.71 10.37
CA SER A 21 -1.33 10.84 11.63
C SER A 21 -1.33 12.26 12.21
N CYS A 22 -1.13 13.28 11.37
CA CYS A 22 -1.14 14.68 11.82
C CYS A 22 -2.53 15.17 12.27
N VAL A 23 -3.60 14.69 11.63
CA VAL A 23 -4.99 14.99 12.02
C VAL A 23 -5.32 14.32 13.35
N ALA A 24 -4.92 13.07 13.53
CA ALA A 24 -5.12 12.33 14.78
C ALA A 24 -4.49 13.04 15.99
N GLN A 25 -3.42 13.82 15.80
CA GLN A 25 -2.74 14.55 16.88
C GLN A 25 -3.34 15.93 17.20
N ASN A 26 -4.12 16.53 16.29
CA ASN A 26 -4.46 17.95 16.34
C ASN A 26 -5.97 18.22 16.23
N LYS A 27 -6.78 17.52 17.03
CA LYS A 27 -8.24 17.68 17.02
C LYS A 27 -8.73 19.04 17.50
N ALA A 28 -7.99 19.68 18.40
CA ALA A 28 -8.32 21.04 18.89
C ALA A 28 -8.39 22.10 17.77
N LEU A 29 -7.89 21.79 16.57
CA LEU A 29 -7.81 22.71 15.43
C LEU A 29 -8.78 22.34 14.29
N GLU A 30 -9.82 21.54 14.58
CA GLU A 30 -10.84 21.08 13.62
C GLU A 30 -10.24 20.43 12.35
N ALA A 31 -9.09 19.76 12.52
CA ALA A 31 -8.40 19.10 11.43
C ALA A 31 -9.17 17.85 10.98
N ARG A 32 -9.21 17.61 9.66
CA ARG A 32 -9.83 16.42 9.06
C ARG A 32 -9.10 16.00 7.79
N MET A 33 -9.29 14.75 7.37
CA MET A 33 -8.80 14.26 6.08
C MET A 33 -9.87 14.45 5.01
N GLU A 34 -9.50 15.00 3.85
CA GLU A 34 -10.41 15.18 2.71
C GLU A 34 -9.75 14.76 1.40
N PHE A 35 -10.56 14.35 0.43
CA PHE A 35 -10.09 14.13 -0.93
C PHE A 35 -9.74 15.45 -1.61
N ASP A 36 -8.55 15.49 -2.21
CA ASP A 36 -8.18 16.54 -3.16
C ASP A 36 -8.80 16.30 -4.55
N PRO A 37 -8.68 17.24 -5.51
CA PRO A 37 -9.21 17.06 -6.87
C PRO A 37 -8.64 15.88 -7.66
N TYR A 38 -7.52 15.28 -7.21
CA TYR A 38 -6.93 14.07 -7.78
C TYR A 38 -7.39 12.79 -7.05
N GLY A 39 -8.32 12.92 -6.10
CA GLY A 39 -8.85 11.82 -5.31
C GLY A 39 -7.82 11.24 -4.34
N GLN A 40 -6.88 12.03 -3.83
CA GLN A 40 -5.96 11.63 -2.76
C GLN A 40 -6.41 12.25 -1.43
N LEU A 41 -6.28 11.53 -0.32
CA LEU A 41 -6.56 12.10 1.00
C LEU A 41 -5.44 13.04 1.43
N LYS A 42 -5.81 14.26 1.85
CA LYS A 42 -4.91 15.29 2.39
C LYS A 42 -5.50 15.90 3.66
N PRO A 43 -4.65 16.30 4.62
CA PRO A 43 -5.13 17.00 5.80
C PRO A 43 -5.66 18.39 5.41
N LYS A 44 -6.77 18.77 6.05
CA LYS A 44 -7.42 20.08 5.99
C LYS A 44 -7.67 20.55 7.41
N GLY A 45 -7.71 21.86 7.61
CA GLY A 45 -7.91 22.47 8.92
C GLY A 45 -7.50 23.94 8.89
N SER A 46 -7.40 24.55 10.08
CA SER A 46 -7.03 25.96 10.23
C SER A 46 -5.67 26.29 9.61
N ARG A 47 -5.45 27.59 9.33
CA ARG A 47 -4.15 28.08 8.85
C ARG A 47 -3.03 27.73 9.84
N GLN A 48 -3.30 27.83 11.13
CA GLN A 48 -2.37 27.47 12.20
C GLN A 48 -1.95 26.01 12.10
N PHE A 49 -2.90 25.07 12.02
CA PHE A 49 -2.59 23.64 11.89
C PHE A 49 -1.75 23.34 10.63
N LEU A 50 -2.14 23.89 9.48
CA LEU A 50 -1.49 23.55 8.21
C LEU A 50 -0.13 24.22 8.01
N GLN A 51 0.11 25.40 8.59
CA GLN A 51 1.23 26.26 8.23
C GLN A 51 2.21 26.53 9.37
N THR A 52 1.86 26.23 10.62
CA THR A 52 2.77 26.41 11.74
C THR A 52 3.69 25.20 11.86
N PRO A 53 5.02 25.37 11.69
CA PRO A 53 5.96 24.28 11.89
C PRO A 53 5.95 23.80 13.34
N SER A 54 6.08 22.49 13.56
CA SER A 54 6.20 21.93 14.91
C SER A 54 7.12 20.73 14.95
N SER A 55 7.88 20.61 16.05
CA SER A 55 8.74 19.45 16.29
C SER A 55 7.93 18.15 16.32
N GLN A 56 6.75 18.18 16.94
CA GLN A 56 5.84 17.04 17.02
C GLN A 56 5.44 16.51 15.63
N PHE A 57 4.97 17.37 14.71
CA PHE A 57 4.66 16.95 13.35
C PHE A 57 5.90 16.43 12.61
N THR A 58 7.03 17.11 12.80
CA THR A 58 8.31 16.79 12.17
C THR A 58 8.78 15.38 12.55
N LEU A 59 8.54 14.93 13.78
CA LEU A 59 8.92 13.60 14.26
C LEU A 59 7.91 12.51 13.90
N THR A 60 6.62 12.87 13.74
CA THR A 60 5.53 11.89 13.56
C THR A 60 5.07 11.70 12.12
N CYS A 61 5.48 12.55 11.18
CA CYS A 61 5.20 12.35 9.76
C CYS A 61 6.12 11.25 9.18
N PRO A 62 5.59 10.16 8.59
CA PRO A 62 6.41 9.05 8.09
C PRO A 62 7.29 9.40 6.88
N PHE A 63 7.06 10.56 6.27
CA PHE A 63 7.84 11.11 5.15
C PHE A 63 8.70 12.32 5.53
N SER A 64 8.72 12.71 6.80
CA SER A 64 9.65 13.72 7.28
C SER A 64 11.09 13.20 7.22
N PRO A 65 12.06 14.00 6.76
CA PRO A 65 13.48 13.64 6.77
C PRO A 65 14.08 13.55 8.18
N ALA A 66 13.39 14.11 9.19
CA ALA A 66 13.85 14.08 10.58
C ALA A 66 13.27 12.90 11.38
N ALA A 67 12.19 12.28 10.89
CA ALA A 67 11.57 11.13 11.54
C ALA A 67 12.46 9.90 11.42
N LYS A 68 12.39 9.00 12.42
CA LYS A 68 13.13 7.74 12.40
C LYS A 68 12.78 6.93 11.17
N ASN A 69 13.80 6.40 10.51
CA ASN A 69 13.62 5.51 9.37
C ASN A 69 13.29 4.08 9.83
N GLU A 70 13.00 3.22 8.86
CA GLU A 70 12.53 1.87 9.07
C GLU A 70 13.60 0.97 9.74
N ASN A 71 14.90 1.20 9.50
CA ASN A 71 15.98 0.47 10.16
C ASN A 71 16.08 0.86 11.64
N GLU A 72 15.97 2.15 11.96
CA GLU A 72 15.98 2.64 13.34
C GLU A 72 14.80 2.08 14.14
N LEU A 73 13.60 2.14 13.56
CA LEU A 73 12.38 1.61 14.20
C LEU A 73 12.43 0.08 14.36
N ALA A 74 12.91 -0.65 13.36
CA ALA A 74 13.03 -2.10 13.43
C ALA A 74 14.11 -2.54 14.45
N ALA A 75 15.22 -1.81 14.58
CA ALA A 75 16.25 -2.11 15.57
C ALA A 75 15.76 -1.95 17.01
N GLU A 76 14.92 -0.93 17.27
CA GLU A 76 14.30 -0.73 18.58
C GLU A 76 13.27 -1.79 18.93
N ARG A 77 12.45 -2.21 17.95
CA ARG A 77 11.36 -3.16 18.19
C ARG A 77 11.81 -4.61 18.21
N TYR A 78 12.80 -4.97 17.38
CA TYR A 78 13.24 -6.35 17.20
C TYR A 78 14.76 -6.49 17.41
N PRO A 79 15.30 -6.06 18.57
CA PRO A 79 16.74 -6.11 18.83
C PRO A 79 17.28 -7.55 18.85
N ALA A 80 16.44 -8.51 19.28
CA ALA A 80 16.78 -9.92 19.39
C ALA A 80 16.46 -10.74 18.13
N ALA A 81 16.07 -10.11 17.01
CA ALA A 81 15.83 -10.84 15.77
C ALA A 81 17.13 -11.52 15.29
N PRO A 82 17.10 -12.85 15.00
CA PRO A 82 18.30 -13.61 14.64
C PRO A 82 18.82 -13.27 13.23
N HIS A 83 17.97 -12.72 12.36
CA HIS A 83 18.33 -12.38 10.99
C HIS A 83 18.16 -10.89 10.72
N THR A 84 19.05 -10.35 9.89
CA THR A 84 18.98 -8.99 9.34
C THR A 84 19.34 -9.05 7.87
N ASP A 85 18.47 -8.54 7.01
CA ASP A 85 18.66 -8.46 5.57
C ASP A 85 18.40 -7.03 5.06
N GLY A 86 19.14 -6.61 4.02
CA GLY A 86 19.05 -5.25 3.48
C GLY A 86 17.75 -4.91 2.75
N TYR A 87 16.96 -5.91 2.36
CA TYR A 87 15.70 -5.74 1.65
C TYR A 87 14.49 -6.02 2.52
N ILE A 88 14.55 -7.05 3.38
CA ILE A 88 13.41 -7.48 4.20
C ILE A 88 13.52 -7.12 5.69
N GLY A 89 14.62 -6.46 6.07
CA GLY A 89 14.84 -5.93 7.41
C GLY A 89 15.22 -7.02 8.41
N ARG A 90 14.91 -6.75 9.69
CA ARG A 90 15.08 -7.72 10.78
C ARG A 90 13.91 -8.70 10.79
N PHE A 91 14.17 -9.99 11.00
CA PHE A 91 13.12 -11.01 11.06
C PHE A 91 13.58 -12.25 11.82
N THR A 92 12.62 -13.07 12.24
CA THR A 92 12.86 -14.36 12.87
C THR A 92 12.69 -15.51 11.89
N GLN A 93 11.62 -15.49 11.09
CA GLN A 93 11.34 -16.52 10.09
C GLN A 93 10.50 -15.99 8.93
N SER A 94 10.63 -16.61 7.76
CA SER A 94 9.79 -16.35 6.59
C SER A 94 9.21 -17.62 5.99
N TYR A 95 8.01 -17.50 5.42
CA TYR A 95 7.27 -18.60 4.83
C TYR A 95 6.59 -18.22 3.51
N ILE A 96 6.26 -19.21 2.70
CA ILE A 96 5.27 -19.11 1.63
C ILE A 96 4.18 -20.15 1.83
N GLY A 97 2.92 -19.77 1.62
CA GLY A 97 1.80 -20.71 1.57
C GLY A 97 0.47 -20.07 1.92
N TYR A 98 -0.41 -20.81 2.59
CA TYR A 98 -1.80 -20.40 2.79
C TYR A 98 -2.44 -21.01 4.04
N VAL A 99 -3.59 -20.47 4.40
CA VAL A 99 -4.46 -20.99 5.45
C VAL A 99 -5.29 -22.16 4.88
N ALA A 100 -5.21 -23.32 5.51
CA ALA A 100 -5.91 -24.53 5.08
C ALA A 100 -7.35 -24.62 5.61
N THR A 101 -7.66 -23.96 6.72
CA THR A 101 -8.95 -24.08 7.43
C THR A 101 -9.75 -22.78 7.44
N GLY A 102 -11.03 -22.84 7.86
CA GLY A 102 -11.84 -21.66 8.18
C GLY A 102 -12.24 -20.74 7.01
N GLY A 103 -12.00 -21.13 5.75
CA GLY A 103 -12.42 -20.37 4.57
C GLY A 103 -11.63 -19.09 4.30
N PHE A 104 -10.65 -18.75 5.13
CA PHE A 104 -9.84 -17.53 5.03
C PHE A 104 -9.14 -17.40 3.67
N ARG A 105 -8.63 -18.52 3.15
CA ARG A 105 -8.00 -18.55 1.83
C ARG A 105 -8.98 -18.10 0.76
N MET A 106 -10.16 -18.71 0.64
CA MET A 106 -11.12 -18.39 -0.41
C MET A 106 -11.70 -16.97 -0.31
N GLN A 107 -11.89 -16.45 0.90
CA GLN A 107 -12.39 -15.09 1.13
C GLN A 107 -11.30 -14.02 0.90
N GLY A 108 -10.03 -14.37 1.13
CA GLY A 108 -8.91 -13.46 0.93
C GLY A 108 -8.52 -13.28 -0.53
N SER A 109 -7.75 -12.23 -0.82
CA SER A 109 -7.16 -11.98 -2.14
C SER A 109 -5.97 -12.89 -2.48
N SER A 110 -5.53 -13.72 -1.53
CA SER A 110 -4.31 -14.54 -1.58
C SER A 110 -4.41 -15.70 -0.58
N GLY A 111 -3.35 -16.12 0.09
CA GLY A 111 -3.33 -17.24 1.04
C GLY A 111 -4.23 -17.11 2.28
N GLY A 112 -4.81 -15.94 2.58
CA GLY A 112 -5.73 -15.72 3.72
C GLY A 112 -5.06 -15.40 5.05
N MET A 113 -3.74 -15.24 5.08
CA MET A 113 -2.94 -15.16 6.31
C MET A 113 -3.28 -13.95 7.19
N VAL A 114 -3.57 -12.78 6.61
CA VAL A 114 -3.85 -11.54 7.38
C VAL A 114 -5.06 -11.74 8.30
N SER A 115 -6.17 -12.23 7.74
CA SER A 115 -7.41 -12.46 8.47
C SER A 115 -7.27 -13.58 9.49
N TRP A 116 -6.55 -14.66 9.16
CA TRP A 116 -6.30 -15.75 10.10
C TRP A 116 -5.47 -15.28 11.30
N VAL A 117 -4.39 -14.54 11.08
CA VAL A 117 -3.55 -14.01 12.19
C VAL A 117 -4.35 -13.05 13.07
N ALA A 118 -5.13 -12.15 12.47
CA ALA A 118 -5.99 -11.23 13.22
C ALA A 118 -7.06 -11.97 14.05
N ALA A 119 -7.68 -12.99 13.45
CA ALA A 119 -8.66 -13.85 14.11
C ALA A 119 -8.03 -14.64 15.26
N GLU A 120 -6.82 -15.17 15.08
CA GLU A 120 -6.13 -15.99 16.06
C GLU A 120 -5.66 -15.17 17.27
N LEU A 121 -5.14 -13.95 17.04
CA LEU A 121 -4.86 -13.00 18.12
C LEU A 121 -6.12 -12.71 18.95
N MET A 122 -7.28 -12.58 18.30
CA MET A 122 -8.56 -12.34 18.99
C MET A 122 -9.05 -13.57 19.74
N ARG A 123 -8.99 -14.77 19.14
CA ARG A 123 -9.40 -16.04 19.80
C ARG A 123 -8.60 -16.33 21.06
N ARG A 124 -7.30 -16.02 21.03
CA ARG A 124 -6.40 -16.17 22.18
C ARG A 124 -6.57 -15.07 23.23
N GLY A 125 -7.48 -14.12 23.00
CA GLY A 125 -7.67 -12.98 23.88
C GLY A 125 -6.42 -12.11 24.01
N LEU A 126 -5.59 -12.01 22.96
CA LEU A 126 -4.40 -11.15 22.94
C LEU A 126 -4.73 -9.72 22.51
N ILE A 127 -5.87 -9.55 21.84
CA ILE A 127 -6.44 -8.27 21.44
C ILE A 127 -7.94 -8.24 21.67
N ASP A 128 -8.45 -7.04 21.87
CA ASP A 128 -9.87 -6.75 22.04
C ASP A 128 -10.48 -6.14 20.75
N GLY A 129 -9.62 -5.69 19.82
CA GLY A 129 -10.05 -5.20 18.50
C GLY A 129 -8.94 -5.16 17.46
N VAL A 130 -9.32 -5.26 16.19
CA VAL A 130 -8.43 -5.12 15.02
C VAL A 130 -8.85 -3.89 14.24
N ALA A 131 -7.97 -2.90 14.09
CA ALA A 131 -8.16 -1.80 13.15
C ALA A 131 -7.70 -2.23 11.76
N HIS A 132 -8.63 -2.33 10.81
CA HIS A 132 -8.36 -2.74 9.43
C HIS A 132 -9.33 -2.06 8.46
N VAL A 133 -9.03 -2.15 7.16
CA VAL A 133 -9.82 -1.48 6.13
C VAL A 133 -10.98 -2.37 5.69
N VAL A 134 -12.19 -1.84 5.74
CA VAL A 134 -13.45 -2.50 5.38
C VAL A 134 -14.16 -1.75 4.24
N PRO A 135 -15.14 -2.37 3.56
CA PRO A 135 -16.06 -1.66 2.68
C PRO A 135 -16.80 -0.55 3.45
N ALA A 136 -17.02 0.57 2.77
CA ALA A 136 -17.80 1.70 3.24
C ALA A 136 -18.94 1.95 2.25
N ASP A 137 -19.97 2.66 2.71
CA ASP A 137 -21.09 3.03 1.87
C ASP A 137 -20.73 4.32 1.11
N PRO A 138 -20.59 4.31 -0.22
CA PRO A 138 -20.17 5.50 -0.97
C PRO A 138 -21.18 6.66 -0.88
N GLU A 139 -22.48 6.40 -0.70
CA GLU A 139 -23.49 7.46 -0.57
C GLU A 139 -23.41 8.11 0.81
N LYS A 140 -23.28 7.28 1.86
CA LYS A 140 -23.24 7.76 3.25
C LYS A 140 -21.87 8.30 3.66
N ASP A 141 -20.80 7.60 3.30
CA ASP A 141 -19.42 7.87 3.74
C ASP A 141 -18.62 8.71 2.72
N GLY A 142 -19.14 8.91 1.51
CA GLY A 142 -18.45 9.62 0.42
C GLY A 142 -17.22 8.86 -0.12
N ARG A 143 -17.09 7.58 0.20
CA ARG A 143 -15.94 6.72 -0.13
C ARG A 143 -16.31 5.25 -0.11
N PHE A 144 -15.59 4.44 -0.89
CA PHE A 144 -15.83 2.98 -0.97
C PHE A 144 -15.20 2.16 0.16
N PHE A 145 -14.21 2.72 0.86
CA PHE A 145 -13.47 2.01 1.90
C PHE A 145 -13.06 2.95 3.03
N LYS A 146 -13.02 2.41 4.26
CA LYS A 146 -12.56 3.13 5.46
C LYS A 146 -11.92 2.17 6.45
N PHE A 147 -11.15 2.71 7.39
CA PHE A 147 -10.74 1.94 8.56
C PHE A 147 -11.92 1.73 9.51
N ARG A 148 -11.95 0.56 10.16
CA ARG A 148 -12.89 0.22 11.24
C ARG A 148 -12.17 -0.63 12.27
N ILE A 149 -12.53 -0.49 13.54
CA ILE A 149 -12.14 -1.43 14.60
C ILE A 149 -13.16 -2.57 14.66
N SER A 150 -12.74 -3.76 14.29
CA SER A 150 -13.57 -4.97 14.34
C SER A 150 -13.29 -5.75 15.62
N ARG A 151 -14.36 -6.18 16.30
CA ARG A 151 -14.33 -6.82 17.63
C ARG A 151 -14.93 -8.24 17.62
N SER A 152 -15.09 -8.83 16.44
CA SER A 152 -15.55 -10.20 16.26
C SER A 152 -14.90 -10.83 15.03
N LEU A 153 -14.83 -12.17 14.99
CA LEU A 153 -14.28 -12.91 13.86
C LEU A 153 -15.05 -12.63 12.56
N GLU A 154 -16.37 -12.51 12.65
CA GLU A 154 -17.21 -12.16 11.50
C GLU A 154 -16.85 -10.76 10.97
N ALA A 155 -16.70 -9.78 11.86
CA ALA A 155 -16.34 -8.41 11.46
C ALA A 155 -14.91 -8.32 10.89
N ILE A 156 -13.98 -9.19 11.30
CA ILE A 156 -12.66 -9.36 10.67
C ILE A 156 -12.82 -9.89 9.25
N ASN A 157 -13.62 -10.94 9.05
CA ASN A 157 -13.82 -11.57 7.74
C ASN A 157 -14.52 -10.65 6.73
N GLN A 158 -15.44 -9.79 7.17
CA GLN A 158 -16.05 -8.75 6.32
C GLN A 158 -15.01 -7.77 5.71
N GLY A 159 -13.84 -7.63 6.34
CA GLY A 159 -12.73 -6.84 5.82
C GLY A 159 -11.71 -7.65 5.02
N ALA A 160 -11.97 -8.90 4.66
CA ALA A 160 -11.09 -9.64 3.76
C ALA A 160 -10.96 -8.92 2.39
N GLN A 161 -9.93 -9.30 1.63
CA GLN A 161 -9.54 -8.77 0.30
C GLN A 161 -8.68 -7.50 0.28
N SER A 162 -7.94 -7.32 -0.82
CA SER A 162 -7.12 -6.15 -1.11
C SER A 162 -7.96 -4.96 -1.57
N ARG A 163 -7.68 -3.79 -1.01
CA ARG A 163 -8.36 -2.52 -1.31
C ARG A 163 -7.35 -1.48 -1.82
N TYR A 164 -7.31 -1.25 -3.12
CA TYR A 164 -6.39 -0.29 -3.74
C TYR A 164 -7.01 1.11 -3.78
N TYR A 165 -7.17 1.71 -2.61
CA TYR A 165 -7.89 2.97 -2.43
C TYR A 165 -7.24 3.85 -1.35
N PRO A 166 -7.35 5.19 -1.40
CA PRO A 166 -6.88 6.05 -0.32
C PRO A 166 -7.70 5.86 0.95
N ILE A 167 -7.00 5.68 2.06
CA ILE A 167 -7.55 5.45 3.40
C ILE A 167 -6.72 6.23 4.41
N ASP A 168 -7.27 6.53 5.58
CA ASP A 168 -6.56 7.25 6.65
C ASP A 168 -6.93 6.68 8.03
N MET A 169 -6.01 6.80 8.99
CA MET A 169 -6.16 6.24 10.33
C MET A 169 -6.67 7.25 11.36
N SER A 170 -7.08 8.46 10.95
CA SER A 170 -7.30 9.54 11.92
C SER A 170 -8.43 9.25 12.90
N GLU A 171 -9.53 8.67 12.41
CA GLU A 171 -10.69 8.29 13.22
C GLU A 171 -10.37 7.11 14.16
N ILE A 172 -9.74 6.04 13.65
CA ILE A 172 -9.45 4.86 14.48
C ILE A 172 -8.36 5.12 15.53
N LEU A 173 -7.40 6.01 15.25
CA LEU A 173 -6.38 6.38 16.24
C LEU A 173 -7.01 7.15 17.39
N GLU A 174 -8.05 7.94 17.13
CA GLU A 174 -8.82 8.55 18.20
C GLU A 174 -9.60 7.51 18.99
N GLU A 175 -10.33 6.63 18.31
CA GLU A 175 -11.13 5.61 18.99
C GLU A 175 -10.26 4.78 19.95
N ILE A 176 -9.05 4.42 19.52
CA ILE A 176 -8.06 3.71 20.36
C ILE A 176 -7.66 4.53 21.60
N ARG A 177 -7.54 5.85 21.52
CA ARG A 177 -7.26 6.71 22.70
C ARG A 177 -8.43 6.78 23.66
N GLN A 178 -9.65 6.86 23.13
CA GLN A 178 -10.85 7.06 23.94
C GLN A 178 -11.32 5.76 24.60
N VAL A 179 -11.20 4.63 23.89
CA VAL A 179 -11.73 3.33 24.32
C VAL A 179 -10.58 2.42 24.78
N PRO A 180 -10.48 2.11 26.09
CA PRO A 180 -9.49 1.16 26.60
C PRO A 180 -9.57 -0.19 25.91
N GLY A 181 -8.41 -0.81 25.70
CA GLY A 181 -8.28 -2.12 25.07
C GLY A 181 -6.93 -2.31 24.41
N ARG A 182 -6.68 -3.55 23.99
CA ARG A 182 -5.51 -3.98 23.23
C ARG A 182 -5.89 -4.12 21.77
N TYR A 183 -5.19 -3.43 20.90
CA TYR A 183 -5.50 -3.35 19.49
C TYR A 183 -4.38 -3.90 18.62
N ALA A 184 -4.78 -4.63 17.57
CA ALA A 184 -3.94 -4.86 16.41
C ALA A 184 -4.28 -3.85 15.32
N ILE A 185 -3.28 -3.40 14.53
CA ILE A 185 -3.51 -2.58 13.33
C ILE A 185 -2.98 -3.30 12.10
N VAL A 186 -3.83 -3.45 11.08
CA VAL A 186 -3.45 -3.89 9.74
C VAL A 186 -3.16 -2.67 8.87
N GLY A 187 -1.96 -2.58 8.28
CA GLY A 187 -1.58 -1.40 7.51
C GLY A 187 -0.48 -1.64 6.48
N ILE A 188 -0.42 -0.77 5.48
CA ILE A 188 0.71 -0.71 4.53
C ILE A 188 1.96 -0.12 5.22
N PRO A 189 3.17 -0.24 4.65
CA PRO A 189 4.42 0.04 5.37
C PRO A 189 4.51 1.46 5.95
N CYS A 190 4.14 2.47 5.16
CA CYS A 190 4.15 3.86 5.60
C CYS A 190 3.10 4.18 6.68
N PHE A 191 2.05 3.37 6.81
CA PHE A 191 1.03 3.51 7.85
C PHE A 191 1.53 2.89 9.16
N ILE A 192 2.11 1.70 9.10
CA ILE A 192 2.75 1.06 10.26
C ILE A 192 3.89 1.93 10.80
N LYS A 193 4.70 2.53 9.91
CA LYS A 193 5.68 3.54 10.31
C LYS A 193 5.04 4.73 11.04
N ALA A 194 3.95 5.28 10.50
CA ALA A 194 3.24 6.40 11.15
C ALA A 194 2.75 6.00 12.55
N VAL A 195 2.21 4.79 12.71
CA VAL A 195 1.79 4.25 14.01
C VAL A 195 2.97 4.17 14.98
N HIS A 196 4.11 3.62 14.58
CA HIS A 196 5.29 3.54 15.46
C HIS A 196 5.85 4.89 15.84
N LEU A 197 5.86 5.86 14.91
CA LEU A 197 6.28 7.22 15.23
C LEU A 197 5.32 7.91 16.22
N LEU A 198 4.01 7.69 16.07
CA LEU A 198 3.00 8.21 17.01
C LEU A 198 3.15 7.59 18.39
N ARG A 199 3.30 6.27 18.47
CA ARG A 199 3.50 5.52 19.71
C ARG A 199 4.67 6.05 20.54
N ARG A 200 5.73 6.55 19.89
CA ARG A 200 6.87 7.14 20.61
C ARG A 200 6.54 8.44 21.35
N GLU A 201 5.51 9.15 20.89
CA GLU A 201 5.11 10.46 21.42
C GLU A 201 3.77 10.41 22.19
N ASP A 202 3.08 9.27 22.16
CA ASP A 202 1.74 9.09 22.70
C ASP A 202 1.68 7.80 23.54
N PRO A 203 1.80 7.92 24.89
CA PRO A 203 1.83 6.76 25.78
C PRO A 203 0.57 5.89 25.69
N VAL A 204 -0.60 6.48 25.42
CA VAL A 204 -1.87 5.73 25.30
C VAL A 204 -1.83 4.85 24.06
N LEU A 205 -1.39 5.40 22.92
CA LEU A 205 -1.22 4.60 21.71
C LEU A 205 -0.12 3.54 21.86
N GLN A 206 0.97 3.85 22.57
CA GLN A 206 2.06 2.91 22.86
C GLN A 206 1.59 1.68 23.63
N GLU A 207 0.78 1.91 24.66
CA GLU A 207 0.19 0.87 25.51
C GLU A 207 -0.85 0.06 24.75
N ARG A 208 -1.76 0.74 24.04
CA ARG A 208 -2.95 0.09 23.48
C ARG A 208 -2.73 -0.56 22.12
N ILE A 209 -1.78 -0.11 21.31
CA ILE A 209 -1.47 -0.73 20.02
C ILE A 209 -0.41 -1.82 20.24
N VAL A 210 -0.86 -3.02 20.55
CA VAL A 210 0.03 -4.13 20.95
C VAL A 210 0.57 -4.92 19.77
N TYR A 211 -0.14 -4.98 18.63
CA TYR A 211 0.30 -5.69 17.43
C TYR A 211 0.14 -4.86 16.15
N THR A 212 1.04 -5.09 15.21
CA THR A 212 1.06 -4.47 13.88
C THR A 212 1.20 -5.54 12.79
N LEU A 213 0.22 -5.60 11.90
CA LEU A 213 0.15 -6.55 10.79
C LEU A 213 0.40 -5.79 9.48
N GLY A 214 1.60 -5.96 8.94
CA GLY A 214 2.07 -5.24 7.76
C GLY A 214 1.59 -5.87 6.46
N LEU A 215 1.15 -5.06 5.51
CA LEU A 215 0.93 -5.50 4.14
C LEU A 215 2.14 -5.13 3.28
N PHE A 216 2.57 -6.05 2.42
CA PHE A 216 3.44 -5.68 1.32
C PHE A 216 2.66 -4.71 0.43
N CYS A 217 3.33 -3.67 -0.01
CA CYS A 217 2.66 -2.61 -0.77
C CYS A 217 3.42 -2.39 -2.06
N GLY A 218 2.74 -2.23 -3.19
CA GLY A 218 3.34 -1.76 -4.45
C GLY A 218 3.30 -0.24 -4.56
N HIS A 219 2.14 0.34 -4.30
CA HIS A 219 1.88 1.77 -4.12
C HIS A 219 0.41 1.97 -3.77
N MET A 220 0.08 3.12 -3.18
CA MET A 220 -1.30 3.53 -2.97
C MET A 220 -1.86 4.19 -4.23
N LYS A 221 -3.06 3.79 -4.64
CA LYS A 221 -3.82 4.40 -5.74
C LYS A 221 -4.68 5.56 -5.22
N SER A 222 -5.01 6.52 -6.07
CA SER A 222 -6.05 7.52 -5.79
C SER A 222 -7.45 6.95 -6.01
N ALA A 223 -8.46 7.61 -5.44
CA ALA A 223 -9.87 7.25 -5.62
C ALA A 223 -10.31 7.30 -7.10
N ARG A 224 -9.61 8.08 -7.93
CA ARG A 224 -9.88 8.19 -9.37
C ARG A 224 -9.60 6.90 -10.14
N PHE A 225 -8.86 5.96 -9.55
CA PHE A 225 -8.66 4.65 -10.17
C PHE A 225 -9.97 3.86 -10.28
N VAL A 226 -10.86 3.96 -9.29
CA VAL A 226 -12.19 3.33 -9.35
C VAL A 226 -13.06 3.98 -10.42
N GLU A 227 -13.04 5.31 -10.50
CA GLU A 227 -13.78 6.05 -11.53
C GLU A 227 -13.26 5.75 -12.94
N SER A 228 -11.96 5.52 -13.09
CA SER A 228 -11.37 5.05 -14.35
C SER A 228 -11.88 3.67 -14.76
N PHE A 229 -12.14 2.76 -13.80
CA PHE A 229 -12.80 1.49 -14.10
C PHE A 229 -14.21 1.71 -14.61
N ALA A 230 -14.99 2.55 -13.92
CA ALA A 230 -16.36 2.87 -14.30
C ALA A 230 -16.44 3.42 -15.74
N TRP A 231 -15.57 4.39 -16.09
CA TRP A 231 -15.50 4.93 -17.46
C TRP A 231 -15.15 3.91 -18.54
N GLN A 232 -14.33 2.91 -18.23
CA GLN A 232 -13.87 1.90 -19.19
C GLN A 232 -14.77 0.66 -19.27
N MET A 233 -15.77 0.59 -18.39
CA MET A 233 -16.85 -0.38 -18.38
C MET A 233 -18.20 0.28 -18.72
N ASP A 234 -18.17 1.55 -19.15
CA ASP A 234 -19.34 2.31 -19.59
C ASP A 234 -20.46 2.39 -18.54
N VAL A 235 -20.09 2.53 -17.25
CA VAL A 235 -21.03 2.72 -16.13
C VAL A 235 -20.81 4.07 -15.43
N PRO A 236 -21.88 4.74 -14.96
CA PRO A 236 -21.75 5.95 -14.13
C PRO A 236 -21.13 5.62 -12.76
N ILE A 237 -20.22 6.47 -12.27
CA ILE A 237 -19.55 6.22 -10.98
C ILE A 237 -20.50 6.37 -9.79
N GLU A 238 -21.49 7.25 -9.94
CA GLU A 238 -22.58 7.49 -9.01
C GLU A 238 -23.48 6.27 -8.81
N ASP A 239 -23.49 5.32 -9.74
CA ASP A 239 -24.26 4.08 -9.65
C ASP A 239 -23.46 2.95 -8.99
N VAL A 240 -22.16 3.11 -8.80
CA VAL A 240 -21.30 2.08 -8.18
C VAL A 240 -21.48 2.09 -6.67
N THR A 241 -21.85 0.94 -6.10
CA THR A 241 -22.01 0.72 -4.66
C THR A 241 -20.86 -0.06 -4.04
N GLN A 242 -20.24 -0.98 -4.81
CA GLN A 242 -19.14 -1.80 -4.32
C GLN A 242 -18.06 -1.99 -5.38
N VAL A 243 -16.83 -2.20 -4.92
CA VAL A 243 -15.65 -2.39 -5.78
C VAL A 243 -14.87 -3.60 -5.28
N ALA A 244 -14.57 -4.54 -6.16
CA ALA A 244 -13.58 -5.59 -5.92
C ALA A 244 -12.46 -5.49 -6.95
N TYR A 245 -11.21 -5.56 -6.46
CA TYR A 245 -10.01 -5.46 -7.31
C TYR A 245 -9.43 -6.81 -7.70
N ARG A 246 -9.91 -7.88 -7.08
CA ARG A 246 -9.56 -9.27 -7.34
C ARG A 246 -10.72 -10.15 -6.92
N THR A 247 -11.14 -11.05 -7.79
CA THR A 247 -12.07 -12.13 -7.46
C THR A 247 -11.45 -13.45 -7.85
N LYS A 248 -11.40 -14.40 -6.91
CA LYS A 248 -10.88 -15.74 -7.19
C LYS A 248 -11.82 -16.51 -8.10
N HIS A 249 -11.22 -17.34 -8.93
CA HIS A 249 -11.92 -18.31 -9.75
C HIS A 249 -11.10 -19.61 -9.76
N PRO A 250 -11.70 -20.79 -9.54
CA PRO A 250 -10.96 -22.06 -9.41
C PRO A 250 -10.02 -22.36 -10.59
N GLU A 251 -10.45 -21.96 -11.79
CA GLU A 251 -9.72 -22.20 -13.05
C GLU A 251 -8.79 -21.07 -13.47
N ARG A 252 -8.64 -20.01 -12.65
CA ARG A 252 -7.83 -18.84 -13.00
C ARG A 252 -6.79 -18.57 -11.91
N PRO A 253 -5.51 -18.35 -12.28
CA PRO A 253 -4.50 -17.92 -11.33
C PRO A 253 -4.93 -16.71 -10.49
N ALA A 254 -4.59 -16.70 -9.20
CA ALA A 254 -4.93 -15.58 -8.31
C ALA A 254 -4.19 -14.27 -8.67
N ASN A 255 -3.13 -14.36 -9.48
CA ASN A 255 -2.40 -13.20 -9.99
C ASN A 255 -3.12 -12.48 -11.15
N TRP A 256 -4.24 -13.01 -11.66
CA TRP A 256 -5.05 -12.38 -12.68
C TRP A 256 -6.06 -11.42 -12.06
N TYR A 257 -5.72 -10.13 -12.06
CA TYR A 257 -6.56 -9.12 -11.43
C TYR A 257 -7.72 -8.73 -12.34
N ASN A 258 -8.84 -8.43 -11.71
CA ASN A 258 -10.05 -7.97 -12.36
C ASN A 258 -10.72 -6.89 -11.51
N ALA A 259 -11.37 -5.94 -12.17
CA ALA A 259 -12.18 -4.95 -11.51
C ALA A 259 -13.65 -5.38 -11.66
N ARG A 260 -14.31 -5.65 -10.55
CA ARG A 260 -15.76 -5.86 -10.47
C ARG A 260 -16.41 -4.67 -9.78
N LEU A 261 -17.40 -4.07 -10.43
CA LEU A 261 -18.20 -2.99 -9.89
C LEU A 261 -19.63 -3.51 -9.70
N THR A 262 -20.16 -3.42 -8.49
CA THR A 262 -21.58 -3.68 -8.21
C THR A 262 -22.34 -2.37 -8.28
N LEU A 263 -23.50 -2.38 -8.94
CA LEU A 263 -24.32 -1.19 -9.16
C LEU A 263 -25.52 -1.12 -8.20
N LYS A 264 -26.19 0.03 -8.14
CA LYS A 264 -27.39 0.25 -7.31
C LYS A 264 -28.57 -0.65 -7.68
N ASP A 265 -28.69 -1.04 -8.94
CA ASP A 265 -29.72 -1.95 -9.42
C ASP A 265 -29.45 -3.42 -9.08
N GLY A 266 -28.33 -3.71 -8.39
CA GLY A 266 -27.90 -5.05 -8.00
C GLY A 266 -27.12 -5.79 -9.09
N SER A 267 -27.01 -5.24 -10.29
CA SER A 267 -26.17 -5.81 -11.36
C SER A 267 -24.68 -5.60 -11.07
N SER A 268 -23.82 -6.31 -11.80
CA SER A 268 -22.37 -6.11 -11.71
C SER A 268 -21.70 -6.18 -13.07
N VAL A 269 -20.72 -5.30 -13.28
CA VAL A 269 -19.81 -5.34 -14.43
C VAL A 269 -18.44 -5.82 -13.97
N ASN A 270 -17.75 -6.58 -14.82
CA ASN A 270 -16.45 -7.15 -14.49
C ASN A 270 -15.51 -7.11 -15.70
N LYS A 271 -14.27 -6.70 -15.48
CA LYS A 271 -13.25 -6.68 -16.54
C LYS A 271 -11.87 -6.99 -15.99
N ASP A 272 -11.14 -7.84 -16.70
CA ASP A 272 -9.75 -8.10 -16.38
C ASP A 272 -8.88 -6.87 -16.63
N TRP A 273 -7.89 -6.66 -15.78
CA TRP A 273 -7.10 -5.43 -15.81
C TRP A 273 -6.32 -5.27 -17.11
N TRP A 274 -5.86 -6.34 -17.76
CA TRP A 274 -5.15 -6.24 -19.04
C TRP A 274 -6.02 -5.72 -20.20
N HIS A 275 -7.35 -5.69 -20.05
CA HIS A 275 -8.28 -5.06 -20.99
C HIS A 275 -8.56 -3.59 -20.70
N LEU A 276 -7.99 -3.03 -19.62
CA LEU A 276 -8.09 -1.64 -19.23
C LEU A 276 -6.84 -0.87 -19.68
N ALA A 277 -7.01 0.37 -20.14
CA ALA A 277 -5.94 1.25 -20.59
C ALA A 277 -4.89 1.52 -19.51
N ASP A 278 -5.28 1.41 -18.24
CA ASP A 278 -4.52 1.74 -17.05
C ASP A 278 -4.36 0.54 -16.08
N GLY A 279 -4.68 -0.67 -16.55
CA GLY A 279 -4.67 -1.89 -15.73
C GLY A 279 -3.30 -2.51 -15.50
N ASP A 280 -2.24 -2.01 -16.13
CA ASP A 280 -0.88 -2.42 -15.77
C ASP A 280 -0.49 -1.79 -14.41
N TRP A 281 -0.43 -2.60 -13.36
CA TRP A 281 -0.02 -2.17 -12.03
C TRP A 281 1.40 -1.59 -12.02
N GLY A 282 2.32 -2.18 -12.79
CA GLY A 282 3.72 -1.77 -12.89
C GLY A 282 3.90 -0.38 -13.49
N ALA A 283 3.00 0.03 -14.39
CA ALA A 283 3.04 1.32 -15.07
C ALA A 283 2.78 2.53 -14.15
N GLY A 284 2.21 2.33 -12.97
CA GLY A 284 2.09 3.39 -11.95
C GLY A 284 0.93 4.38 -12.13
N TYR A 285 -0.10 4.03 -12.91
CA TYR A 285 -1.31 4.85 -13.03
C TYR A 285 -1.94 5.16 -11.67
N PHE A 286 -2.39 6.39 -11.47
CA PHE A 286 -3.03 6.91 -10.26
C PHE A 286 -2.24 6.70 -8.96
N MET A 287 -0.94 6.43 -9.04
CA MET A 287 -0.11 6.27 -7.86
C MET A 287 -0.01 7.60 -7.09
N ASN A 288 -0.09 7.55 -5.76
CA ASN A 288 0.21 8.70 -4.92
C ASN A 288 1.69 9.10 -5.07
N PRO A 289 2.02 10.38 -5.33
CA PRO A 289 3.40 10.83 -5.55
C PRO A 289 4.37 10.47 -4.42
N ALA A 290 3.90 10.40 -3.17
CA ALA A 290 4.72 10.02 -2.03
C ALA A 290 5.30 8.60 -2.17
N CYS A 291 4.60 7.70 -2.88
CA CYS A 291 5.08 6.34 -3.15
C CYS A 291 6.36 6.30 -4.01
N ASN A 292 6.72 7.39 -4.70
CA ASN A 292 8.01 7.50 -5.39
C ASN A 292 9.20 7.56 -4.41
N PHE A 293 8.95 7.86 -3.14
CA PHE A 293 9.95 8.09 -2.09
C PHE A 293 9.72 7.20 -0.85
N CYS A 294 9.09 6.04 -1.04
CA CYS A 294 9.02 4.97 -0.04
C CYS A 294 10.03 3.88 -0.43
N ASP A 295 10.83 3.38 0.49
CA ASP A 295 11.79 2.28 0.23
C ASP A 295 11.41 0.96 0.91
N ASP A 296 10.46 0.98 1.84
CA ASP A 296 9.98 -0.22 2.54
C ASP A 296 8.94 -0.95 1.72
N VAL A 297 9.31 -2.10 1.14
CA VAL A 297 8.45 -2.98 0.33
C VAL A 297 7.57 -3.89 1.16
N VAL A 298 8.14 -4.42 2.23
CA VAL A 298 7.62 -5.59 2.94
C VAL A 298 7.10 -5.28 4.34
N GLY A 299 6.96 -4.00 4.69
CA GLY A 299 6.49 -3.60 6.02
C GLY A 299 7.51 -3.98 7.09
N GLU A 300 8.76 -3.54 6.93
CA GLU A 300 9.92 -3.97 7.73
C GLU A 300 9.80 -3.64 9.23
N THR A 301 8.83 -2.80 9.60
CA THR A 301 8.58 -2.40 10.98
C THR A 301 7.38 -3.10 11.63
N ALA A 302 6.62 -3.93 10.89
CA ALA A 302 5.47 -4.66 11.43
C ALA A 302 5.89 -5.96 12.15
N ASP A 303 5.12 -6.36 13.17
CA ASP A 303 5.38 -7.58 13.96
C ASP A 303 5.31 -8.85 13.09
N ILE A 304 4.48 -8.80 12.05
CA ILE A 304 4.39 -9.77 10.97
C ILE A 304 3.94 -9.06 9.69
N SER A 305 4.45 -9.47 8.53
CA SER A 305 4.09 -8.89 7.24
C SER A 305 3.67 -9.92 6.22
N PHE A 306 2.78 -9.51 5.30
CA PHE A 306 2.16 -10.40 4.32
C PHE A 306 2.20 -9.80 2.91
N GLY A 307 2.63 -10.59 1.93
CA GLY A 307 2.53 -10.27 0.51
C GLY A 307 1.99 -11.43 -0.30
N ASP A 308 1.99 -11.27 -1.60
CA ASP A 308 1.64 -12.31 -2.56
C ASP A 308 2.92 -12.96 -3.12
N ALA A 309 2.93 -14.28 -3.25
CA ALA A 309 4.07 -15.02 -3.79
C ALA A 309 4.08 -14.98 -5.34
N TRP A 310 4.67 -13.93 -5.92
CA TRP A 310 4.72 -13.74 -7.38
C TRP A 310 5.83 -14.51 -8.11
N ILE A 311 6.10 -15.74 -7.67
CA ILE A 311 7.04 -16.66 -8.32
C ILE A 311 6.36 -18.02 -8.54
N GLU A 312 6.78 -18.77 -9.55
CA GLU A 312 6.28 -20.12 -9.79
C GLU A 312 6.83 -21.11 -8.75
N PRO A 313 6.07 -22.16 -8.39
CA PRO A 313 4.72 -22.49 -8.87
C PRO A 313 3.58 -21.69 -8.19
N TYR A 314 3.89 -20.87 -7.19
CA TYR A 314 2.88 -20.21 -6.33
C TYR A 314 2.02 -19.16 -7.04
N ALA A 315 2.58 -18.47 -8.04
CA ALA A 315 1.91 -17.39 -8.76
C ALA A 315 0.74 -17.88 -9.61
N SER A 316 0.80 -19.13 -10.09
CA SER A 316 -0.23 -19.76 -10.91
C SER A 316 -1.35 -20.43 -10.11
N ASP A 317 -1.22 -20.52 -8.78
CA ASP A 317 -2.23 -21.08 -7.89
C ASP A 317 -3.49 -20.18 -7.83
N SER A 318 -4.66 -20.75 -8.13
CA SER A 318 -5.95 -20.03 -8.13
C SER A 318 -6.45 -19.68 -6.73
N GLY A 319 -6.06 -20.45 -5.72
CA GLY A 319 -6.29 -20.18 -4.31
C GLY A 319 -5.33 -19.14 -3.74
N GLY A 320 -4.24 -18.81 -4.44
CA GLY A 320 -3.24 -17.82 -4.05
C GLY A 320 -2.40 -18.24 -2.84
N ASN A 321 -1.22 -17.65 -2.75
CA ASN A 321 -0.22 -17.94 -1.73
C ASN A 321 0.34 -16.64 -1.16
N ASN A 322 0.35 -16.54 0.16
CA ASN A 322 1.01 -15.45 0.85
C ASN A 322 2.50 -15.73 1.03
N VAL A 323 3.31 -14.69 0.91
CA VAL A 323 4.64 -14.63 1.53
C VAL A 323 4.48 -13.99 2.89
N VAL A 324 5.08 -14.59 3.92
CA VAL A 324 4.96 -14.15 5.32
C VAL A 324 6.35 -13.88 5.88
N VAL A 325 6.54 -12.74 6.55
CA VAL A 325 7.79 -12.41 7.25
C VAL A 325 7.46 -12.06 8.69
N ILE A 326 7.98 -12.83 9.64
CA ILE A 326 7.66 -12.73 11.07
C ILE A 326 8.81 -12.04 11.79
N ARG A 327 8.50 -11.15 12.73
CA ARG A 327 9.47 -10.42 13.55
C ARG A 327 9.22 -10.55 15.06
N HIS A 328 7.97 -10.82 15.44
CA HIS A 328 7.56 -10.92 16.84
C HIS A 328 7.49 -12.39 17.31
N ALA A 329 8.18 -12.70 18.41
CA ALA A 329 8.32 -14.07 18.92
C ALA A 329 6.98 -14.77 19.21
N LEU A 330 6.04 -14.08 19.89
CA LEU A 330 4.73 -14.67 20.17
C LEU A 330 3.93 -14.97 18.88
N VAL A 331 4.09 -14.14 17.85
CA VAL A 331 3.41 -14.36 16.56
C VAL A 331 4.06 -15.54 15.83
N GLN A 332 5.38 -15.70 15.94
CA GLN A 332 6.07 -16.88 15.41
C GLN A 332 5.55 -18.17 16.05
N GLN A 333 5.48 -18.22 17.38
CA GLN A 333 4.95 -19.38 18.10
C GLN A 333 3.53 -19.74 17.63
N MET A 334 2.66 -18.74 17.51
CA MET A 334 1.29 -18.92 17.02
C MET A 334 1.23 -19.48 15.59
N ILE A 335 2.15 -19.05 14.71
CA ILE A 335 2.25 -19.59 13.34
C ILE A 335 2.75 -21.04 13.35
N GLU A 336 3.77 -21.34 14.15
CA GLU A 336 4.32 -22.70 14.29
C GLU A 336 3.28 -23.68 14.82
N GLU A 337 2.50 -23.29 15.82
CA GLU A 337 1.36 -24.06 16.32
C GLU A 337 0.28 -24.26 15.24
N GLY A 338 -0.04 -23.21 14.47
CA GLY A 338 -0.98 -23.31 13.34
C GLY A 338 -0.51 -24.28 12.23
N ILE A 339 0.81 -24.36 11.99
CA ILE A 339 1.40 -25.35 11.07
C ILE A 339 1.26 -26.75 11.68
N ALA A 340 1.62 -26.93 12.96
CA ALA A 340 1.57 -28.22 13.64
C ALA A 340 0.15 -28.81 13.72
N HIS A 341 -0.86 -27.96 13.88
CA HIS A 341 -2.28 -28.37 13.89
C HIS A 341 -2.88 -28.54 12.49
N GLY A 342 -2.15 -28.22 11.42
CA GLY A 342 -2.65 -28.30 10.04
C GLY A 342 -3.58 -27.16 9.63
N ASP A 343 -3.71 -26.09 10.44
CA ASP A 343 -4.44 -24.88 10.08
C ASP A 343 -3.74 -24.08 8.97
N LEU A 344 -2.41 -24.20 8.92
CA LEU A 344 -1.54 -23.48 7.99
C LEU A 344 -0.71 -24.44 7.17
N HIS A 345 -0.76 -24.30 5.84
CA HIS A 345 0.18 -24.96 4.93
C HIS A 345 1.24 -23.94 4.52
N LEU A 346 2.36 -23.91 5.24
CA LEU A 346 3.44 -22.96 5.05
C LEU A 346 4.79 -23.68 4.91
N THR A 347 5.55 -23.30 3.90
CA THR A 347 6.92 -23.78 3.67
C THR A 347 7.91 -22.69 4.05
N PRO A 348 8.92 -22.97 4.89
CA PRO A 348 9.97 -22.02 5.22
C PRO A 348 10.73 -21.58 3.96
N VAL A 349 11.08 -20.30 3.87
CA VAL A 349 11.88 -19.75 2.77
C VAL A 349 12.92 -18.78 3.30
N ASP A 350 13.99 -18.57 2.54
CA ASP A 350 15.02 -17.60 2.86
C ASP A 350 14.68 -16.18 2.39
N ALA A 351 15.50 -15.20 2.82
CA ALA A 351 15.32 -13.79 2.44
C ALA A 351 15.41 -13.59 0.92
N ALA A 352 16.30 -14.32 0.23
CA ALA A 352 16.47 -14.20 -1.21
C ALA A 352 15.18 -14.57 -1.98
N THR A 353 14.51 -15.64 -1.55
CA THR A 353 13.22 -16.07 -2.11
C THR A 353 12.14 -15.01 -1.87
N VAL A 354 12.05 -14.44 -0.66
CA VAL A 354 11.12 -13.33 -0.37
C VAL A 354 11.39 -12.14 -1.30
N VAL A 355 12.65 -11.75 -1.48
CA VAL A 355 13.06 -10.66 -2.39
C VAL A 355 12.66 -10.95 -3.83
N GLN A 356 12.83 -12.20 -4.30
CA GLN A 356 12.46 -12.61 -5.64
C GLN A 356 10.96 -12.42 -5.90
N THR A 357 10.10 -12.75 -4.91
CA THR A 357 8.63 -12.56 -5.03
C THR A 357 8.24 -11.10 -5.25
N GLN A 358 9.06 -10.14 -4.77
CA GLN A 358 8.79 -8.70 -4.88
C GLN A 358 9.83 -7.97 -5.74
N ALA A 359 10.56 -8.66 -6.60
CA ALA A 359 11.72 -8.08 -7.30
C ALA A 359 11.38 -6.80 -8.08
N ALA A 360 10.21 -6.74 -8.72
CA ALA A 360 9.75 -5.52 -9.41
C ALA A 360 9.49 -4.35 -8.44
N GLY A 361 8.90 -4.64 -7.28
CA GLY A 361 8.67 -3.67 -6.22
C GLY A 361 9.99 -3.12 -5.66
N PHE A 362 10.94 -4.00 -5.35
CA PHE A 362 12.27 -3.60 -4.90
C PHE A 362 13.04 -2.79 -5.93
N ARG A 363 13.05 -3.17 -7.21
CA ARG A 363 13.68 -2.33 -8.26
C ARG A 363 13.11 -0.92 -8.27
N GLN A 364 11.79 -0.78 -8.23
CA GLN A 364 11.14 0.53 -8.29
C GLN A 364 11.38 1.39 -7.03
N ARG A 365 11.46 0.76 -5.86
CA ARG A 365 11.51 1.43 -4.55
C ARG A 365 12.91 1.52 -3.93
N ARG A 366 13.88 0.80 -4.49
CA ARG A 366 15.31 0.87 -4.15
C ARG A 366 16.05 1.64 -5.25
N GLU A 367 16.54 0.95 -6.29
CA GLU A 367 17.27 1.55 -7.42
C GLU A 367 16.52 2.74 -8.04
N GLY A 368 15.23 2.55 -8.38
CA GLY A 368 14.43 3.61 -8.99
C GLY A 368 14.19 4.80 -8.05
N MET A 369 14.09 4.58 -6.74
CA MET A 369 13.95 5.67 -5.77
C MET A 369 15.25 6.44 -5.63
N ALA A 370 16.38 5.74 -5.46
CA ALA A 370 17.71 6.36 -5.40
C ALA A 370 17.95 7.23 -6.63
N TYR A 371 17.53 6.77 -7.81
CA TYR A 371 17.55 7.59 -9.03
C TYR A 371 16.68 8.84 -8.95
N ARG A 372 15.45 8.75 -8.46
CA ARG A 372 14.56 9.92 -8.32
C ARG A 372 15.07 10.92 -7.29
N LEU A 373 15.71 10.45 -6.22
CA LEU A 373 16.34 11.32 -5.23
C LEU A 373 17.46 12.17 -5.84
N SER A 374 18.09 11.71 -6.94
CA SER A 374 19.14 12.46 -7.64
C SER A 374 18.59 13.62 -8.48
N TRP A 375 17.27 13.73 -8.69
CA TRP A 375 16.67 14.76 -9.54
C TRP A 375 16.54 16.11 -8.82
N GLY A 376 16.68 16.12 -7.49
CA GLY A 376 16.32 17.23 -6.62
C GLY A 376 14.80 17.39 -6.50
N ASN A 377 14.29 17.55 -5.27
CA ASN A 377 12.87 17.84 -5.07
C ASN A 377 12.63 19.36 -4.95
N LYS A 378 11.42 19.84 -5.25
CA LYS A 378 11.03 21.21 -4.88
C LYS A 378 10.39 21.14 -3.48
N GLY A 379 10.96 21.85 -2.51
CA GLY A 379 10.52 21.82 -1.12
C GLY A 379 11.31 20.82 -0.28
N VAL A 380 10.62 20.06 0.57
CA VAL A 380 11.23 19.12 1.52
C VAL A 380 11.93 17.99 0.75
N GLN A 381 13.23 17.84 1.01
CA GLN A 381 14.00 16.70 0.50
C GLN A 381 13.78 15.49 1.40
N PRO A 382 13.22 14.38 0.87
CA PRO A 382 13.10 13.16 1.66
C PRO A 382 14.50 12.56 1.89
N ILE A 383 14.81 12.22 3.14
CA ILE A 383 15.97 11.38 3.49
C ILE A 383 15.47 9.94 3.63
N LYS A 384 16.15 9.01 2.95
CA LYS A 384 15.78 7.59 2.87
C LYS A 384 17.00 6.71 3.12
N ARG A 385 16.80 5.40 3.25
CA ARG A 385 17.88 4.47 3.64
C ARG A 385 18.92 4.28 2.54
N LEU A 386 18.53 4.53 1.29
CA LEU A 386 19.44 4.58 0.15
C LEU A 386 19.75 6.03 -0.23
N PRO A 387 21.03 6.37 -0.48
CA PRO A 387 21.41 7.69 -0.94
C PRO A 387 20.92 7.94 -2.38
N PRO A 388 20.87 9.21 -2.84
CA PRO A 388 20.68 9.53 -4.25
C PRO A 388 21.72 8.85 -5.15
N ASP A 389 21.28 8.26 -6.26
CA ASP A 389 22.16 7.55 -7.19
C ASP A 389 21.69 7.65 -8.65
N ALA A 390 22.45 8.41 -9.45
CA ALA A 390 22.21 8.55 -10.88
C ALA A 390 23.08 7.63 -11.75
N LEU A 391 24.03 6.89 -11.18
CA LEU A 391 25.07 6.19 -11.93
C LEU A 391 24.71 4.72 -12.13
N THR A 392 24.26 4.02 -11.07
CA THR A 392 23.98 2.58 -11.12
C THR A 392 22.92 2.17 -12.15
N PRO A 393 21.77 2.87 -12.29
CA PRO A 393 20.74 2.42 -13.22
C PRO A 393 21.20 2.58 -14.68
N THR A 394 20.96 1.54 -15.49
CA THR A 394 21.21 1.57 -16.94
C THR A 394 20.37 2.63 -17.66
N ARG A 395 20.74 2.98 -18.90
CA ARG A 395 19.98 3.95 -19.70
C ARG A 395 18.51 3.54 -19.86
N ASN A 396 18.25 2.28 -20.17
CA ASN A 396 16.88 1.77 -20.27
C ASN A 396 16.12 1.87 -18.93
N ARG A 397 16.76 1.49 -17.82
CA ARG A 397 16.16 1.59 -16.49
C ARG A 397 15.77 3.03 -16.15
N LYS A 398 16.64 4.00 -16.44
CA LYS A 398 16.34 5.43 -16.28
C LYS A 398 15.10 5.85 -17.07
N LEU A 399 14.96 5.40 -18.32
CA LEU A 399 13.78 5.69 -19.13
C LEU A 399 12.51 5.07 -18.54
N ILE A 400 12.57 3.81 -18.07
CA ILE A 400 11.43 3.15 -17.41
C ILE A 400 11.01 3.91 -16.15
N TYR A 401 11.96 4.32 -15.30
CA TYR A 401 11.67 5.07 -14.07
C TYR A 401 11.07 6.45 -14.36
N ARG A 402 11.59 7.17 -15.36
CA ARG A 402 11.02 8.45 -15.82
C ARG A 402 9.62 8.27 -16.40
N MET A 403 9.42 7.24 -17.22
CA MET A 403 8.11 6.95 -17.81
C MET A 403 7.08 6.64 -16.73
N ARG A 404 7.43 5.78 -15.76
CA ARG A 404 6.53 5.46 -14.64
C ARG A 404 6.21 6.67 -13.78
N TYR A 405 7.20 7.54 -13.52
CA TYR A 405 6.97 8.81 -12.81
C TYR A 405 6.01 9.72 -13.60
N TRP A 406 6.21 9.86 -14.90
CA TRP A 406 5.36 10.65 -15.78
C TRP A 406 3.95 10.08 -15.90
N ILE A 407 3.77 8.76 -15.96
CA ILE A 407 2.46 8.10 -15.93
C ILE A 407 1.75 8.39 -14.61
N SER A 408 2.44 8.27 -13.49
CA SER A 408 1.89 8.58 -12.16
C SER A 408 1.34 10.01 -12.10
N GLU A 409 2.13 11.01 -12.49
CA GLU A 409 1.70 12.42 -12.49
C GLU A 409 0.65 12.71 -13.57
N GLY A 410 0.88 12.23 -14.79
CA GLY A 410 0.04 12.46 -15.95
C GLY A 410 -1.34 11.87 -15.77
N SER A 411 -1.46 10.69 -15.17
CA SER A 411 -2.74 10.03 -14.96
C SER A 411 -3.69 10.88 -14.11
N HIS A 412 -3.20 11.51 -13.04
CA HIS A 412 -4.00 12.44 -12.24
C HIS A 412 -4.43 13.67 -13.05
N ARG A 413 -3.50 14.28 -13.80
CA ARG A 413 -3.74 15.54 -14.55
C ARG A 413 -4.69 15.35 -15.73
N PHE A 414 -4.45 14.34 -16.57
CA PHE A 414 -5.30 14.04 -17.73
C PHE A 414 -6.68 13.54 -17.29
N PHE A 415 -6.75 12.77 -16.21
CA PHE A 415 -8.04 12.36 -15.66
C PHE A 415 -8.81 13.56 -15.10
N HIS A 416 -8.17 14.45 -14.34
CA HIS A 416 -8.79 15.67 -13.85
C HIS A 416 -9.31 16.56 -14.99
N LEU A 417 -8.52 16.73 -16.06
CA LEU A 417 -8.94 17.44 -17.27
C LEU A 417 -10.15 16.77 -17.94
N ALA A 418 -10.13 15.44 -18.08
CA ALA A 418 -11.23 14.67 -18.65
C ALA A 418 -12.52 14.84 -17.83
N ARG A 419 -12.43 14.80 -16.48
CA ARG A 419 -13.57 15.08 -15.59
C ARG A 419 -14.12 16.49 -15.80
N LYS A 420 -13.24 17.50 -15.75
CA LYS A 420 -13.64 18.92 -15.85
C LYS A 420 -14.32 19.24 -17.19
N THR A 421 -13.95 18.53 -18.25
CA THR A 421 -14.50 18.73 -19.60
C THR A 421 -15.66 17.79 -19.94
N GLY A 422 -15.99 16.82 -19.07
CA GLY A 422 -16.98 15.79 -19.36
C GLY A 422 -16.59 14.85 -20.50
N LYS A 423 -15.29 14.69 -20.79
CA LYS A 423 -14.77 13.92 -21.94
C LYS A 423 -13.81 12.81 -21.50
N PRO A 424 -14.30 11.63 -21.06
CA PRO A 424 -13.48 10.49 -20.64
C PRO A 424 -12.40 10.08 -21.65
N ASN A 425 -12.71 10.22 -22.95
CA ASN A 425 -11.80 9.89 -24.06
C ASN A 425 -10.47 10.65 -24.04
N ILE A 426 -10.40 11.84 -23.43
CA ILE A 426 -9.13 12.57 -23.24
C ILE A 426 -8.15 11.73 -22.43
N TYR A 427 -8.63 11.17 -21.32
CA TYR A 427 -7.83 10.32 -20.46
C TYR A 427 -7.58 8.95 -21.09
N ILE A 428 -8.63 8.28 -21.60
CA ILE A 428 -8.51 6.90 -22.10
C ILE A 428 -7.53 6.81 -23.27
N LYS A 429 -7.55 7.76 -24.21
CA LYS A 429 -6.59 7.81 -25.33
C LYS A 429 -5.17 8.05 -24.82
N TRP A 430 -4.98 9.00 -23.90
CA TRP A 430 -3.68 9.26 -23.28
C TRP A 430 -3.15 8.03 -22.56
N ALA A 431 -3.96 7.35 -21.75
CA ALA A 431 -3.58 6.15 -21.01
C ALA A 431 -3.17 5.02 -21.95
N ARG A 432 -3.90 4.77 -23.03
CA ARG A 432 -3.51 3.74 -24.03
C ARG A 432 -2.17 4.05 -24.68
N MET A 433 -1.91 5.31 -25.06
CA MET A 433 -0.61 5.70 -25.63
C MET A 433 0.52 5.55 -24.61
N ALA A 434 0.29 6.00 -23.37
CA ALA A 434 1.26 5.88 -22.29
C ALA A 434 1.57 4.41 -21.95
N ALA A 435 0.56 3.53 -21.94
CA ALA A 435 0.72 2.10 -21.75
C ALA A 435 1.55 1.47 -22.88
N ALA A 436 1.25 1.79 -24.14
CA ALA A 436 2.02 1.30 -25.28
C ALA A 436 3.50 1.71 -25.22
N MET A 437 3.79 2.96 -24.84
CA MET A 437 5.16 3.44 -24.63
C MET A 437 5.85 2.74 -23.46
N TYR A 438 5.16 2.57 -22.33
CA TYR A 438 5.69 1.86 -21.18
C TYR A 438 6.01 0.40 -21.51
N HIS A 439 5.10 -0.31 -22.19
CA HIS A 439 5.29 -1.70 -22.59
C HIS A 439 6.44 -1.87 -23.59
N ALA A 440 6.67 -0.89 -24.46
CA ALA A 440 7.82 -0.89 -25.36
C ALA A 440 9.15 -0.78 -24.60
N LEU A 441 9.23 0.08 -23.58
CA LEU A 441 10.45 0.29 -22.78
C LEU A 441 10.69 -0.84 -21.75
N ALA A 442 9.63 -1.24 -21.04
CA ALA A 442 9.72 -2.14 -19.89
C ALA A 442 9.70 -3.62 -20.29
N TYR A 443 8.97 -3.97 -21.36
CA TYR A 443 8.73 -5.35 -21.77
C TYR A 443 9.12 -5.65 -23.21
N GLN A 444 9.62 -4.65 -23.95
CA GLN A 444 9.99 -4.77 -25.36
C GLN A 444 8.84 -5.29 -26.26
N ARG A 445 7.59 -4.97 -25.89
CA ARG A 445 6.39 -5.43 -26.62
C ARG A 445 5.94 -4.42 -27.69
N GLY A 446 5.28 -4.95 -28.73
CA GLY A 446 4.67 -4.16 -29.81
C GLY A 446 5.64 -3.60 -30.85
N LYS A 447 5.12 -2.82 -31.81
CA LYS A 447 5.92 -2.22 -32.90
C LYS A 447 7.01 -1.29 -32.38
N LEU A 448 6.70 -0.51 -31.33
CA LEU A 448 7.67 0.35 -30.65
C LEU A 448 8.73 -0.46 -29.88
N GLY A 449 8.37 -1.58 -29.25
CA GLY A 449 9.34 -2.47 -28.59
C GLY A 449 10.38 -3.04 -29.57
N LYS A 450 9.95 -3.43 -30.76
CA LYS A 450 10.87 -3.86 -31.85
C LYS A 450 11.84 -2.74 -32.26
N LEU A 451 11.39 -1.48 -32.27
CA LEU A 451 12.25 -0.33 -32.54
C LEU A 451 13.24 -0.07 -31.40
N VAL A 452 12.79 -0.15 -30.14
CA VAL A 452 13.65 -0.01 -28.94
C VAL A 452 14.76 -1.07 -28.95
N GLN A 453 14.44 -2.32 -29.28
CA GLN A 453 15.43 -3.39 -29.46
C GLN A 453 16.43 -3.07 -30.58
N LYS A 454 15.95 -2.61 -31.74
CA LYS A 454 16.81 -2.24 -32.89
C LYS A 454 17.77 -1.09 -32.57
N LEU A 455 17.34 -0.11 -31.78
CA LEU A 455 18.15 1.04 -31.39
C LEU A 455 19.18 0.73 -30.30
N LYS A 456 19.30 -0.53 -29.84
CA LYS A 456 20.17 -0.94 -28.71
C LYS A 456 20.03 -0.01 -27.50
N LEU A 457 18.84 0.54 -27.27
CA LEU A 457 18.55 1.34 -26.07
C LEU A 457 18.50 0.47 -24.81
N THR A 458 18.62 -0.84 -24.97
CA THR A 458 18.72 -1.86 -23.94
C THR A 458 20.14 -2.43 -23.94
N ASP A 459 20.88 -2.19 -22.87
CA ASP A 459 22.08 -2.98 -22.57
C ASP A 459 21.63 -4.39 -22.17
N ALA A 460 22.42 -5.41 -22.55
CA ALA A 460 22.16 -6.83 -22.27
C ALA A 460 21.98 -7.12 -20.77
#